data_AF-A0A1I7BYU2-F1
#
_entry.id   AF-A0A1I7BYU2-F1
#
_cell.length_a   1.000
_cell.length_b   1.000
_cell.length_c   1.000
_cell.angle_alpha   90.00
_cell.angle_beta   90.00
_cell.angle_gamma   90.00
#
_symmetry.space_group_name_H-M   'P 1'
#
loop_
_entity.id
_entity.type
_entity.pdbx_description
1 polymer ?
#
loop_
_entity_poly.entity_id
_entity_poly.type
_entity_poly.pdbx_seq_one_letter_code
_entity_poly.pdbx_strand_id
1 'polypeptide(L)' 'MSDHRGLSEPAPFTADDFAQRLRRAAHAAQDAGLDGILVTPGPDLLYLTGYAPVAITERITTCS' A
#
# COMPACT_ATOMS: atom_id res chain seq x y z
N MET A 1 14.21 -40.62 -2.27
CA MET A 1 12.97 -39.82 -2.16
C MET A 1 13.41 -38.39 -1.93
N SER A 2 13.10 -37.53 -2.90
CA SER A 2 13.77 -36.26 -3.14
C SER A 2 13.47 -35.18 -2.10
N ASP A 3 14.46 -34.31 -1.93
CA ASP A 3 14.57 -33.17 -1.02
C ASP A 3 13.29 -32.33 -0.85
N HIS A 4 12.82 -32.23 0.38
CA HIS A 4 11.97 -31.11 0.82
C HIS A 4 12.84 -29.86 0.90
N ARG A 5 13.06 -29.20 -0.24
CA ARG A 5 13.67 -27.86 -0.28
C ARG A 5 12.82 -26.96 0.61
N GLY A 6 13.32 -26.65 1.79
CA GLY A 6 12.67 -25.78 2.77
C GLY A 6 12.36 -24.42 2.12
N LEU A 7 11.13 -24.23 1.70
CA LEU A 7 10.62 -22.92 1.34
C LEU A 7 10.28 -22.26 2.68
N SER A 8 11.28 -21.61 3.29
CA SER A 8 11.02 -20.72 4.41
C SER A 8 9.94 -19.72 3.98
N GLU A 9 8.89 -19.58 4.77
CA GLU A 9 7.85 -18.60 4.51
C GLU A 9 8.48 -17.21 4.38
N PRO A 10 8.04 -16.40 3.41
CA PRO A 10 8.55 -15.05 3.25
C PRO A 10 8.28 -14.25 4.52
N ALA A 11 9.28 -13.49 4.96
CA ALA A 11 9.13 -12.64 6.13
C ALA A 11 7.96 -11.66 5.92
N PRO A 12 7.15 -11.42 6.97
CA PRO A 12 6.04 -10.48 6.89
C PRO A 12 6.55 -9.06 6.63
N PHE A 13 5.76 -8.25 5.93
CA PHE A 13 6.06 -6.83 5.74
C PHE A 13 6.00 -6.07 7.07
N THR A 14 6.89 -5.12 7.21
CA THR A 14 7.05 -4.24 8.37
C THR A 14 6.44 -2.87 8.12
N ALA A 15 6.28 -2.06 9.18
CA ALA A 15 5.87 -0.67 9.05
C ALA A 15 6.83 0.15 8.15
N ASP A 16 8.12 -0.15 8.19
CA ASP A 16 9.14 0.53 7.37
C ASP A 16 8.98 0.25 5.88
N ASP A 17 8.53 -0.96 5.51
CA ASP A 17 8.22 -1.31 4.12
C ASP A 17 7.09 -0.45 3.57
N PHE A 18 6.02 -0.26 4.34
CA PHE A 18 4.91 0.60 3.97
C PHE A 18 5.32 2.08 3.93
N ALA A 19 6.12 2.54 4.89
CA ALA A 19 6.67 3.90 4.88
C ALA A 19 7.52 4.16 3.61
N GLN A 20 8.29 3.17 3.16
CA GLN A 20 9.06 3.28 1.92
C GLN A 20 8.17 3.36 0.67
N ARG A 21 7.09 2.58 0.62
CA ARG A 21 6.11 2.66 -0.48
C ARG A 21 5.42 4.02 -0.54
N LEU A 22 4.98 4.54 0.61
CA LEU A 22 4.36 5.87 0.71
C LEU A 22 5.30 6.98 0.24
N ARG A 23 6.59 6.94 0.63
CA ARG A 23 7.59 7.90 0.14
C ARG A 23 7.74 7.84 -1.38
N ARG A 24 7.81 6.65 -1.96
CA ARG A 24 7.91 6.48 -3.43
C ARG A 24 6.68 7.03 -4.15
N ALA A 25 5.48 6.77 -3.62
CA ALA A 25 4.24 7.30 -4.17
C ALA A 25 4.21 8.84 -4.11
N ALA A 26 4.61 9.43 -2.97
CA ALA A 26 4.71 10.88 -2.83
C ALA A 26 5.69 11.48 -3.85
N HIS A 27 6.87 10.89 -4.01
CA HIS A 27 7.83 11.32 -5.04
C HIS A 27 7.24 11.27 -6.45
N ALA A 28 6.56 10.18 -6.81
CA ALA A 28 5.92 10.06 -8.12
C ALA A 28 4.84 11.14 -8.35
N ALA A 29 4.09 11.53 -7.31
CA ALA A 29 3.14 12.64 -7.40
C ALA A 29 3.84 13.98 -7.62
N GLN A 30 4.92 14.26 -6.88
CA GLN A 30 5.70 15.48 -7.04
C GLN A 30 6.33 15.57 -8.44
N ASP A 31 6.87 14.46 -8.95
CA ASP A 31 7.42 14.38 -10.30
C ASP A 31 6.36 14.64 -11.39
N ALA A 32 5.09 14.31 -11.10
CA ALA A 32 3.95 14.61 -11.95
C ALA A 32 3.36 16.03 -11.75
N GLY A 33 3.92 16.83 -10.84
CA GLY A 33 3.42 18.17 -10.50
C GLY A 33 2.13 18.16 -9.67
N LEU A 34 1.85 17.06 -8.96
CA LEU A 34 0.68 16.90 -8.10
C LEU A 34 1.05 17.14 -6.63
N ASP A 35 0.16 17.79 -5.89
CA ASP A 35 0.33 18.03 -4.45
C ASP A 35 0.10 16.77 -3.59
N GLY A 36 -0.50 15.71 -4.15
CA GLY A 36 -0.78 14.48 -3.42
C GLY A 36 -1.50 13.41 -4.25
N ILE A 37 -1.79 12.28 -3.59
CA ILE A 37 -2.48 11.13 -4.20
C ILE A 37 -3.70 10.78 -3.33
N LEU A 38 -4.86 10.64 -3.96
CA LEU A 38 -6.05 10.05 -3.35
C LEU A 38 -6.17 8.59 -3.79
N VAL A 39 -6.14 7.67 -2.82
CA VAL A 39 -6.23 6.22 -3.08
C VAL A 39 -7.60 5.74 -2.65
N THR A 40 -8.29 5.02 -3.54
CA THR A 40 -9.58 4.41 -3.20
C THR A 40 -9.38 3.19 -2.30
N PRO A 41 -10.33 2.86 -1.41
CA PRO A 41 -10.31 1.61 -0.66
C PRO A 41 -10.22 0.42 -1.62
N GLY A 42 -9.21 -0.45 -1.45
CA GLY A 42 -8.96 -1.56 -2.37
C GLY A 42 -7.50 -2.04 -2.35
N PRO A 43 -7.06 -2.77 -3.40
CA PRO A 43 -5.71 -3.33 -3.51
C PRO A 43 -4.60 -2.28 -3.36
N ASP A 44 -4.80 -1.08 -3.89
CA ASP A 44 -3.78 -0.01 -3.83
C ASP A 44 -3.59 0.51 -2.41
N LEU A 45 -4.68 0.67 -1.65
CA LEU A 45 -4.61 1.07 -0.25
C LEU A 45 -3.90 0.00 0.58
N LEU A 46 -4.25 -1.28 0.38
CA LEU A 46 -3.60 -2.41 1.03
C LEU A 46 -2.11 -2.47 0.69
N TYR A 47 -1.74 -2.27 -0.58
CA TYR A 47 -0.35 -2.28 -1.01
C TYR A 47 0.45 -1.14 -0.37
N LEU A 48 -0.09 0.08 -0.34
CA LEU A 48 0.61 1.25 0.15
C LEU A 48 0.71 1.29 1.68
N THR A 49 -0.30 0.79 2.38
CA THR A 49 -0.45 1.02 3.83
C THR A 49 -0.54 -0.25 4.67
N GLY A 50 -0.77 -1.41 4.05
CA GLY A 50 -1.08 -2.65 4.78
C GLY A 50 -2.49 -2.68 5.35
N TYR A 51 -3.25 -1.59 5.21
CA TYR A 51 -4.61 -1.48 5.73
C TYR A 51 -5.61 -2.08 4.74
N ALA A 52 -6.33 -3.11 5.19
CA ALA A 52 -7.46 -3.70 4.47
C ALA A 52 -8.77 -3.24 5.13
N PRO A 53 -9.42 -2.16 4.66
CA PRO A 53 -10.73 -1.80 5.16
C PRO A 53 -11.74 -2.89 4.78
N VAL A 54 -12.42 -3.45 5.78
CA VAL A 54 -13.52 -4.41 5.60
C VAL A 54 -14.74 -3.63 5.15
N ALA A 55 -14.84 -3.35 3.85
CA ALA A 55 -16.01 -2.76 3.16
C ALA A 55 -16.90 -1.85 4.05
N ILE A 56 -16.32 -0.78 4.61
CA ILE A 56 -17.10 0.30 5.19
C ILE A 56 -17.20 1.35 4.09
N THR A 57 -18.37 1.41 3.45
CA THR A 57 -18.72 2.47 2.50
C THR A 57 -18.81 3.79 3.26
N GLU A 58 -17.67 4.42 3.54
CA GLU A 58 -17.62 5.82 3.98
C GLU A 58 -17.33 6.68 2.74
N ARG A 59 -18.35 7.43 2.31
CA ARG A 59 -18.27 8.37 1.18
C ARG A 59 -17.44 9.58 1.60
N ILE A 60 -16.24 9.72 1.05
CA ILE A 60 -15.46 10.96 1.18
C ILE A 60 -16.08 12.03 0.28
N THR A 61 -16.65 13.08 0.86
CA THR A 61 -17.05 14.30 0.15
C THR A 61 -15.88 15.28 0.21
N THR A 62 -15.17 15.48 -0.90
CA THR A 62 -14.19 16.57 -1.04
C THR A 62 -14.93 17.88 -1.28
N CYS A 63 -14.76 18.87 -0.40
CA CYS A 63 -15.18 20.24 -0.69
C CYS A 63 -14.13 20.92 -1.57
N SER A 64 -14.62 21.67 -2.57
CA SER A 64 -13.83 22.56 -3.41
C SER A 64 -13.33 23.77 -2.63
#